data_AF-A0A7S0VWM8-F1
#
_entry.id   AF-A0A7S0VWM8-F1
#
_cell.length_a   1.000
_cell.length_b   1.000
_cell.length_c   1.000
_cell.angle_alpha   90.00
_cell.angle_beta   90.00
_cell.angle_gamma   90.00
#
_symmetry.space_group_name_H-M   'P 1'
#
loop_
_entity.id
_entity.type
_entity.pdbx_description
1 polymer ?
#
loop_
_entity_poly.entity_id
_entity_poly.type
_entity_poly.pdbx_seq_one_letter_code
_entity_poly.pdbx_strand_id
1 'polypeptide(L)'
;GMCGQLAQLNGNNGFIFYGRDDDDQTFRAKTAGDVNGDGIKDFVVAAWTADGENGDKSNAGEVYVVFGKASPWDAWMTADSLNGANGFIFYGNNENDQAGSGFSSGDVNGDGYSDIIIAAPGADVGGKENVGQVHVIFGKATVWPVSITNSYIQ
;
A
#
# COMPACT_ATOMS: atom_id res chain seq x y z
N GLY A 1 -28.82 2.87 29.69
CA GLY A 1 -29.04 3.84 28.59
C GLY A 1 -28.09 3.49 27.48
N MET A 2 -28.60 3.33 26.27
CA MET A 2 -27.93 2.77 25.09
C MET A 2 -26.57 3.43 24.83
N CYS A 3 -25.48 2.80 25.29
CA CYS A 3 -24.15 3.02 24.75
C CYS A 3 -24.15 2.29 23.41
N GLY A 4 -24.37 3.07 22.35
CA GLY A 4 -24.50 2.60 20.98
C GLY A 4 -23.30 1.73 20.61
N GLN A 5 -23.59 0.45 20.44
CA GLN A 5 -22.81 -0.51 19.70
C GLN A 5 -22.49 0.14 18.35
N LEU A 6 -21.29 0.72 18.21
CA LEU A 6 -20.60 0.68 16.91
C LEU A 6 -20.77 -0.76 16.47
N ALA A 7 -21.58 -1.00 15.43
CA ALA A 7 -21.75 -2.35 14.91
C ALA A 7 -20.34 -2.88 14.68
N GLN A 8 -19.96 -3.93 15.41
CA GLN A 8 -18.61 -4.48 15.30
C GLN A 8 -18.40 -4.80 13.81
N LEU A 9 -17.35 -4.22 13.24
CA LEU A 9 -16.97 -4.51 11.86
C LEU A 9 -16.68 -6.02 11.80
N ASN A 10 -17.37 -6.72 10.91
CA ASN A 10 -17.40 -8.18 10.89
C ASN A 10 -17.10 -8.76 9.50
N GLY A 11 -16.58 -7.93 8.60
CA GLY A 11 -16.28 -8.30 7.23
C GLY A 11 -17.45 -8.18 6.26
N ASN A 12 -18.70 -8.26 6.74
CA ASN A 12 -19.90 -8.07 5.93
C ASN A 12 -20.37 -6.61 5.92
N ASN A 13 -20.12 -5.87 7.01
CA ASN A 13 -20.47 -4.45 7.18
C ASN A 13 -19.25 -3.52 7.15
N GLY A 14 -18.06 -4.06 6.85
CA GLY A 14 -16.76 -3.39 6.86
C GLY A 14 -15.73 -4.17 7.66
N PHE A 15 -14.49 -3.68 7.67
CA PHE A 15 -13.34 -4.33 8.29
C PHE A 15 -12.36 -3.30 8.82
N ILE A 16 -11.44 -3.75 9.68
CA ILE A 16 -10.30 -2.97 10.16
C ILE A 16 -9.06 -3.43 9.39
N PHE A 17 -8.27 -2.47 8.89
CA PHE A 17 -6.94 -2.70 8.36
C PHE A 17 -5.92 -1.98 9.24
N TYR A 18 -4.83 -2.65 9.61
CA TYR A 18 -3.77 -2.09 10.45
C TYR A 18 -2.39 -2.48 9.93
N GLY A 19 -1.38 -1.69 10.33
CA GLY A 19 0.03 -1.90 10.00
C GLY A 19 0.58 -3.23 10.51
N ARG A 20 1.77 -3.57 10.04
CA ARG A 20 2.42 -4.85 10.31
C ARG A 20 3.09 -4.84 11.69
N ASP A 21 3.87 -3.81 11.95
CA ASP A 21 4.76 -3.70 13.08
C ASP A 21 4.35 -2.58 14.04
N ASP A 22 4.89 -2.63 15.27
CA ASP A 22 4.72 -1.57 16.25
C ASP A 22 5.25 -0.25 15.67
N ASP A 23 4.56 0.85 15.95
CA ASP A 23 4.94 2.20 15.49
C ASP A 23 4.97 2.43 13.96
N ASP A 24 4.44 1.51 13.14
CA ASP A 24 4.22 1.74 11.70
C ASP A 24 3.34 2.96 11.41
N GLN A 25 2.46 3.28 12.37
CA GLN A 25 1.54 4.40 12.32
C GLN A 25 0.83 4.50 10.95
N THR A 26 0.07 3.48 10.54
CA THR A 26 -0.73 3.55 9.30
C THR A 26 -1.62 4.80 9.29
N PHE A 27 -1.33 5.76 8.41
CA PHE A 27 -1.83 7.14 8.55
C PHE A 27 -2.77 7.59 7.44
N ARG A 28 -2.66 7.04 6.24
CA ARG A 28 -3.40 7.53 5.07
C ARG A 28 -3.91 6.39 4.22
N ALA A 29 -5.19 6.46 3.87
CA ALA A 29 -5.82 5.53 2.95
C ALA A 29 -6.62 6.28 1.87
N LYS A 30 -6.59 5.79 0.63
CA LYS A 30 -7.47 6.25 -0.47
C LYS A 30 -7.80 5.10 -1.40
N THR A 31 -8.90 5.22 -2.13
CA THR A 31 -9.22 4.31 -3.25
C THR A 31 -8.17 4.43 -4.34
N ALA A 32 -7.80 3.31 -4.95
CA ALA A 32 -6.81 3.24 -6.02
C ALA A 32 -7.41 3.17 -7.43
N GLY A 33 -8.70 2.84 -7.57
CA GLY A 33 -9.24 2.38 -8.85
C GLY A 33 -9.02 0.87 -8.98
N ASP A 34 -9.18 0.31 -10.17
CA ASP A 34 -9.03 -1.12 -10.43
C ASP A 34 -7.61 -1.41 -10.94
N VAL A 35 -6.71 -1.79 -10.03
CA VAL A 35 -5.27 -2.01 -10.30
C VAL A 35 -5.04 -3.41 -10.83
N ASN A 36 -5.82 -4.38 -10.36
CA ASN A 36 -5.72 -5.78 -10.75
C ASN A 36 -6.65 -6.19 -11.91
N GLY A 37 -7.49 -5.29 -12.40
CA GLY A 37 -8.35 -5.51 -13.57
C GLY A 37 -9.54 -6.44 -13.34
N ASP A 38 -9.97 -6.65 -12.10
CA ASP A 38 -11.08 -7.57 -11.79
C ASP A 38 -12.47 -6.90 -11.83
N GLY A 39 -12.51 -5.60 -12.14
CA GLY A 39 -13.71 -4.77 -12.20
C GLY A 39 -14.15 -4.21 -10.84
N ILE A 40 -13.40 -4.47 -9.76
CA ILE A 40 -13.65 -3.96 -8.42
C ILE A 40 -12.54 -2.97 -8.06
N LYS A 41 -12.92 -1.88 -7.37
CA LYS A 41 -11.94 -0.87 -6.96
C LYS A 41 -11.12 -1.36 -5.77
N ASP A 42 -9.82 -1.18 -5.89
CA ASP A 42 -8.78 -1.41 -4.90
C ASP A 42 -8.56 -0.17 -4.04
N PHE A 43 -7.73 -0.31 -3.01
CA PHE A 43 -7.33 0.81 -2.17
C PHE A 43 -5.86 0.71 -1.72
N VAL A 44 -5.31 1.86 -1.36
CA VAL A 44 -3.93 2.01 -0.87
C VAL A 44 -3.98 2.48 0.57
N VAL A 45 -3.13 1.89 1.41
CA VAL A 45 -2.84 2.33 2.78
C VAL A 45 -1.34 2.60 2.89
N ALA A 46 -0.94 3.72 3.49
CA ALA A 46 0.47 4.09 3.63
C ALA A 46 0.86 4.31 5.09
N ALA A 47 2.06 3.84 5.41
CA ALA A 47 2.76 3.92 6.68
C ALA A 47 4.19 4.45 6.41
N TRP A 48 4.34 5.76 6.19
CA TRP A 48 5.62 6.32 5.73
C TRP A 48 6.73 6.35 6.79
N THR A 49 6.40 6.06 8.05
CA THR A 49 7.36 5.92 9.15
C THR A 49 7.73 4.47 9.44
N ALA A 50 7.11 3.50 8.76
CA ALA A 50 7.42 2.08 8.92
C ALA A 50 8.87 1.77 8.55
N ASP A 51 9.40 0.70 9.14
CA ASP A 51 10.83 0.37 9.10
C ASP A 51 11.23 -0.56 7.94
N GLY A 52 10.32 -0.74 6.98
CA GLY A 52 10.55 -1.48 5.74
C GLY A 52 10.51 -3.00 5.92
N GLU A 53 10.82 -3.75 4.85
CA GLU A 53 10.52 -5.19 4.71
C GLU A 53 10.95 -6.09 5.89
N ASN A 54 12.10 -5.79 6.49
CA ASN A 54 12.65 -6.57 7.62
C ASN A 54 12.61 -5.82 8.96
N GLY A 55 11.98 -4.64 9.01
CA GLY A 55 11.96 -3.78 10.20
C GLY A 55 13.33 -3.25 10.60
N ASP A 56 14.27 -3.14 9.66
CA ASP A 56 15.68 -2.79 9.90
C ASP A 56 16.07 -1.43 9.31
N LYS A 57 15.14 -0.71 8.67
CA LYS A 57 15.39 0.57 7.99
C LYS A 57 14.46 1.65 8.49
N SER A 58 14.86 2.35 9.53
CA SER A 58 14.05 3.39 10.15
C SER A 58 13.45 4.38 9.16
N ASN A 59 12.13 4.55 9.20
CA ASN A 59 11.38 5.44 8.31
C ASN A 59 11.58 5.18 6.80
N ALA A 60 11.88 3.95 6.39
CA ALA A 60 11.91 3.61 4.97
C ALA A 60 10.53 3.79 4.33
N GLY A 61 9.47 3.46 5.07
CA GLY A 61 8.09 3.59 4.69
C GLY A 61 7.54 2.36 3.97
N GLU A 62 6.25 2.12 4.16
CA GLU A 62 5.50 1.00 3.60
C GLU A 62 4.20 1.48 2.94
N VAL A 63 3.87 0.87 1.81
CA VAL A 63 2.62 1.14 1.10
C VAL A 63 1.96 -0.19 0.75
N TYR A 64 0.75 -0.38 1.26
CA TYR A 64 -0.06 -1.58 1.06
C TYR A 64 -1.10 -1.28 -0.01
N VAL A 65 -1.10 -2.05 -1.10
CA VAL A 65 -2.15 -2.04 -2.12
C VAL A 65 -3.02 -3.25 -1.88
N VAL A 66 -4.31 -3.04 -1.60
CA VAL A 66 -5.25 -4.09 -1.25
C VAL A 66 -6.29 -4.22 -2.35
N PHE A 67 -6.43 -5.42 -2.91
CA PHE A 67 -7.37 -5.67 -3.98
C PHE A 67 -8.79 -5.79 -3.44
N GLY A 68 -9.69 -5.00 -4.04
CA GLY A 68 -11.10 -5.02 -3.74
C GLY A 68 -11.72 -6.37 -4.07
N LYS A 69 -12.79 -6.73 -3.38
CA LYS A 69 -13.53 -7.95 -3.68
C LYS A 69 -14.99 -7.85 -3.28
N ALA A 70 -15.84 -8.63 -3.97
CA ALA A 70 -17.26 -8.73 -3.67
C ALA A 70 -17.58 -9.76 -2.56
N SER A 71 -16.63 -10.67 -2.27
CA SER A 71 -16.78 -11.62 -1.16
C SER A 71 -16.59 -10.92 0.19
N PRO A 72 -17.21 -11.42 1.28
CA PRO A 72 -17.00 -10.89 2.61
C PRO A 72 -15.52 -10.80 2.98
N TRP A 73 -15.16 -9.73 3.68
CA TRP A 73 -13.81 -9.51 4.20
C TRP A 73 -13.62 -10.25 5.52
N ASP A 74 -12.38 -10.36 5.99
CA ASP A 74 -12.15 -10.65 7.40
C ASP A 74 -12.42 -9.38 8.20
N ALA A 75 -12.95 -9.52 9.41
CA ALA A 75 -13.23 -8.39 10.29
C ALA A 75 -11.96 -7.57 10.61
N TRP A 76 -10.83 -8.26 10.65
CA TRP A 76 -9.50 -7.73 10.97
C TRP A 76 -8.52 -8.23 9.93
N MET A 77 -7.89 -7.31 9.23
CA MET A 77 -6.87 -7.59 8.23
C MET A 77 -5.59 -6.87 8.60
N THR A 78 -4.47 -7.59 8.51
CA THR A 78 -3.13 -7.03 8.64
C THR A 78 -2.45 -7.05 7.28
N ALA A 79 -1.46 -6.17 7.10
CA ALA A 79 -0.56 -6.20 5.95
C ALA A 79 0.06 -7.59 5.69
N ASP A 80 0.32 -8.39 6.72
CA ASP A 80 0.86 -9.75 6.57
C ASP A 80 -0.09 -10.74 5.88
N SER A 81 -1.37 -10.38 5.74
CA SER A 81 -2.33 -11.20 5.01
C SER A 81 -2.21 -11.04 3.49
N LEU A 82 -1.44 -10.05 3.01
CA LEU A 82 -1.25 -9.79 1.59
C LEU A 82 -0.37 -10.87 0.95
N ASN A 83 -0.78 -11.36 -0.22
CA ASN A 83 -0.17 -12.53 -0.85
C ASN A 83 -0.10 -12.47 -2.38
N GLY A 84 -0.25 -11.30 -2.98
CA GLY A 84 -0.27 -11.10 -4.43
C GLY A 84 -1.61 -11.44 -5.09
N ALA A 85 -2.49 -12.21 -4.45
CA ALA A 85 -3.84 -12.47 -4.94
C ALA A 85 -4.89 -11.52 -4.33
N ASN A 86 -4.64 -10.98 -3.14
CA ASN A 86 -5.49 -10.02 -2.44
C ASN A 86 -4.84 -8.64 -2.27
N GLY A 87 -3.69 -8.42 -2.92
CA GLY A 87 -2.91 -7.20 -2.81
C GLY A 87 -1.42 -7.47 -2.65
N PHE A 88 -0.64 -6.40 -2.51
CA PHE A 88 0.81 -6.46 -2.39
C PHE A 88 1.34 -5.29 -1.56
N ILE A 89 2.61 -5.37 -1.17
CA ILE A 89 3.30 -4.36 -0.37
C ILE A 89 4.39 -3.71 -1.22
N PHE A 90 4.55 -2.41 -1.12
CA PHE A 90 5.71 -1.68 -1.60
C PHE A 90 6.53 -1.21 -0.41
N TYR A 91 7.82 -1.58 -0.39
CA TYR A 91 8.75 -1.20 0.66
C TYR A 91 9.69 -0.09 0.19
N GLY A 92 9.87 0.93 1.03
CA GLY A 92 11.00 1.85 0.92
C GLY A 92 12.32 1.10 1.01
N ASN A 93 13.35 1.58 0.30
CA ASN A 93 14.55 0.78 0.08
C ASN A 93 15.65 1.11 1.07
N ASN A 94 15.72 2.37 1.50
CA ASN A 94 16.72 2.86 2.45
C ASN A 94 16.04 3.54 3.63
N GLU A 95 16.79 3.67 4.72
CA GLU A 95 16.41 4.49 5.86
C GLU A 95 16.05 5.90 5.41
N ASN A 96 14.98 6.44 5.99
CA ASN A 96 14.46 7.78 5.73
C ASN A 96 13.99 8.07 4.29
N ASP A 97 13.83 7.05 3.42
CA ASP A 97 13.18 7.24 2.10
C ASP A 97 11.76 7.80 2.25
N GLN A 98 11.07 7.44 3.34
CA GLN A 98 9.70 7.85 3.69
C GLN A 98 8.69 7.54 2.58
N ALA A 99 8.82 6.36 1.95
CA ALA A 99 7.90 5.90 0.93
C ALA A 99 6.45 5.93 1.44
N GLY A 100 5.54 6.45 0.61
CA GLY A 100 4.13 6.60 1.01
C GLY A 100 3.80 7.92 1.70
N SER A 101 4.76 8.84 1.87
CA SER A 101 4.50 10.21 2.35
C SER A 101 3.46 10.95 1.49
N GLY A 102 3.40 10.60 0.20
CA GLY A 102 2.34 10.98 -0.73
C GLY A 102 2.06 9.83 -1.70
N PHE A 103 0.81 9.71 -2.11
CA PHE A 103 0.42 8.76 -3.16
C PHE A 103 -0.81 9.25 -3.94
N SER A 104 -0.90 8.78 -5.17
CA SER A 104 -2.02 8.98 -6.09
C SER A 104 -2.23 7.72 -6.93
N SER A 105 -3.34 7.66 -7.65
CA SER A 105 -3.58 6.58 -8.61
C SER A 105 -4.35 7.07 -9.83
N GLY A 106 -4.32 6.27 -10.88
CA GLY A 106 -5.01 6.49 -12.14
C GLY A 106 -4.30 5.79 -13.29
N ASP A 107 -5.01 5.54 -14.39
CA ASP A 107 -4.43 4.97 -15.61
C ASP A 107 -3.55 6.03 -16.30
N VAL A 108 -2.23 5.99 -16.05
CA VAL A 108 -1.28 6.97 -16.59
C VAL A 108 -0.68 6.53 -17.92
N ASN A 109 -0.78 5.24 -18.27
CA ASN A 109 -0.20 4.69 -19.48
C ASN A 109 -1.25 4.40 -20.58
N GLY A 110 -2.54 4.49 -20.26
CA GLY A 110 -3.67 4.29 -21.17
C GLY A 110 -4.00 2.83 -21.46
N ASP A 111 -3.60 1.88 -20.62
CA ASP A 111 -3.81 0.45 -20.84
C ASP A 111 -5.13 -0.08 -20.25
N GLY A 112 -5.89 0.77 -19.54
CA GLY A 112 -7.17 0.46 -18.94
C GLY A 112 -7.09 -0.07 -17.51
N TYR A 113 -5.90 -0.22 -16.92
CA TYR A 113 -5.71 -0.54 -15.51
C TYR A 113 -5.33 0.71 -14.71
N SER A 114 -5.75 0.78 -13.44
CA SER A 114 -5.33 1.90 -12.58
C SER A 114 -3.89 1.70 -12.11
N ASP A 115 -3.04 2.70 -12.32
CA ASP A 115 -1.67 2.68 -11.84
C ASP A 115 -1.55 3.33 -10.46
N ILE A 116 -0.51 2.96 -9.72
CA ILE A 116 -0.20 3.54 -8.39
C ILE A 116 1.04 4.43 -8.50
N ILE A 117 0.96 5.63 -7.93
CA ILE A 117 2.06 6.59 -7.85
C ILE A 117 2.41 6.77 -6.37
N ILE A 118 3.65 6.47 -6.00
CA ILE A 118 4.15 6.54 -4.62
C ILE A 118 5.30 7.55 -4.56
N ALA A 119 5.24 8.50 -3.63
CA ALA A 119 6.32 9.42 -3.36
C ALA A 119 7.15 8.96 -2.17
N ALA A 120 8.48 9.06 -2.31
CA ALA A 120 9.50 8.84 -1.30
C ALA A 120 10.37 10.11 -1.23
N PRO A 121 9.96 11.14 -0.49
CA PRO A 121 10.58 12.47 -0.53
C PRO A 121 12.00 12.49 0.05
N GLY A 122 12.34 11.56 0.95
CA GLY A 122 13.69 11.48 1.52
C GLY A 122 14.67 10.65 0.69
N ALA A 123 14.24 10.08 -0.44
CA ALA A 123 15.08 9.19 -1.22
C ALA A 123 16.32 9.89 -1.83
N ASP A 124 17.44 9.18 -1.77
CA ASP A 124 18.71 9.56 -2.40
C ASP A 124 18.79 9.00 -3.83
N VAL A 125 19.12 9.85 -4.81
CA VAL A 125 19.14 9.45 -6.23
C VAL A 125 20.40 9.91 -6.92
N GLY A 126 21.14 8.97 -7.51
CA GLY A 126 22.34 9.27 -8.32
C GLY A 126 23.44 10.00 -7.55
N GLY A 127 23.62 9.68 -6.27
CA GLY A 127 24.58 10.33 -5.38
C GLY A 127 24.15 11.70 -4.85
N LYS A 128 22.88 12.08 -5.02
CA LYS A 128 22.30 13.30 -4.44
C LYS A 128 21.42 12.93 -3.25
N GLU A 129 21.65 13.62 -2.15
CA GLU A 129 20.94 13.40 -0.88
C GLU A 129 19.56 14.08 -0.88
N ASN A 130 18.53 13.40 -0.38
CA ASN A 130 17.18 13.91 -0.13
C ASN A 130 16.53 14.64 -1.33
N VAL A 131 16.82 14.18 -2.55
CA VAL A 131 16.23 14.75 -3.77
C VAL A 131 14.83 14.20 -4.06
N GLY A 132 14.47 13.13 -3.36
CA GLY A 132 13.20 12.45 -3.48
C GLY A 132 13.09 11.58 -4.74
N GLN A 133 12.17 10.64 -4.68
CA GLN A 133 11.81 9.76 -5.79
C GLN A 133 10.29 9.62 -5.88
N VAL A 134 9.80 9.38 -7.10
CA VAL A 134 8.43 8.92 -7.34
C VAL A 134 8.51 7.58 -8.07
N HIS A 135 7.76 6.60 -7.57
CA HIS A 135 7.56 5.30 -8.18
C HIS A 135 6.20 5.26 -8.85
N VAL A 136 6.15 4.77 -10.09
CA VAL A 136 4.89 4.48 -10.81
C VAL A 136 4.83 2.98 -11.01
N ILE A 137 3.80 2.35 -10.45
CA ILE A 137 3.56 0.92 -10.53
C ILE A 137 2.36 0.73 -11.45
N PHE A 138 2.61 0.16 -12.63
CA PHE A 138 1.54 -0.07 -13.60
C PHE A 138 0.61 -1.20 -13.18
N GLY A 139 -0.70 -0.95 -13.30
CA GLY A 139 -1.75 -1.93 -13.09
C GLY A 139 -1.67 -3.07 -14.12
N LYS A 140 -2.24 -4.23 -13.79
CA LYS A 140 -2.27 -5.41 -14.68
C LYS A 140 -3.21 -6.50 -14.15
N ALA A 141 -3.82 -7.23 -15.09
CA ALA A 141 -4.67 -8.40 -14.81
C ALA A 141 -3.95 -9.70 -14.42
N THR A 142 -2.64 -9.65 -14.14
CA THR A 142 -1.80 -10.85 -13.95
C THR A 142 -1.38 -11.02 -12.49
N VAL A 143 -0.61 -12.07 -12.20
CA VAL A 143 -0.08 -12.36 -10.87
C VAL A 143 0.79 -11.20 -10.36
N TRP A 144 0.49 -10.74 -9.16
CA TRP A 144 1.29 -9.78 -8.42
C TRP A 144 2.23 -10.50 -7.46
N PRO A 145 3.45 -9.98 -7.26
CA PRO A 145 4.28 -10.45 -6.15
C PRO A 145 3.63 -10.04 -4.82
N VAL A 146 4.01 -10.73 -3.74
CA VAL A 146 3.60 -10.31 -2.38
C VAL A 146 4.18 -8.93 -2.06
N SER A 147 5.43 -8.68 -2.47
CA SER A 147 6.12 -7.42 -2.24
C SER A 147 6.84 -6.90 -3.50
N ILE A 148 6.98 -5.58 -3.57
CA ILE A 148 7.76 -4.84 -4.56
C ILE A 148 8.80 -4.02 -3.81
N THR A 149 10.05 -4.10 -4.28
CA THR A 149 11.20 -3.30 -3.83
C THR A 149 11.87 -2.67 -5.06
N ASN A 150 12.81 -1.73 -4.90
CA ASN A 150 13.55 -1.16 -6.04
C ASN A 150 14.32 -2.20 -6.86
N SER A 151 14.62 -3.38 -6.31
CA SER A 151 15.28 -4.47 -7.07
C SER A 151 14.35 -5.16 -8.07
N TYR A 152 13.03 -4.99 -7.96
CA TYR A 152 12.05 -5.53 -8.91
C TYR A 152 11.74 -4.58 -10.09
N ILE A 153 12.30 -3.37 -10.08
CA ILE A 153 11.99 -2.29 -11.03
C ILE A 153 13.18 -1.91 -11.94
N GLN A 154 14.20 -2.78 -12.04
CA GLN A 154 15.32 -2.66 -12.98
C GLN A 154 15.15 -3.55 -14.22
#